data_AF-A0A386HNB3-F1
#
_entry.id   AF-A0A386HNB3-F1
#
_cell.length_a   1.000
_cell.length_b   1.000
_cell.length_c   1.000
_cell.angle_alpha   90.00
_cell.angle_beta   90.00
_cell.angle_gamma   90.00
#
_symmetry.space_group_name_H-M   'P 1'
#
loop_
_entity.id
_entity.type
_entity.pdbx_description
1 polymer ?
#
loop_
_entity_poly.entity_id
_entity_poly.type
_entity_poly.pdbx_seq_one_letter_code
_entity_poly.pdbx_strand_id
1 'polypeptide(L)'
;MKIKDLFNLILKIFGLILLKDVLLALISVLSMLAAVLMSSQTNTFDVSFFEFFNSFLYVLICSFFAYVFIFRTGWIIQKLKLNNDFSDKDISLNLSSTCILTIAIIIIGGWLIVNEVPNFCSQLYYILLGIKQKNIPIQNTAIIIPAVKIIIGLLLVGEQKRIVAFLDKRKIK
;
A
#
# COMPACT_ATOMS: atom_id res chain seq x y z
N MET A 1 25.50 -1.51 13.49
CA MET A 1 24.60 -0.60 12.73
C MET A 1 24.26 0.57 13.65
N LYS A 2 24.34 1.83 13.19
CA LYS A 2 24.08 2.96 14.10
C LYS A 2 22.58 3.10 14.34
N ILE A 3 22.18 3.66 15.49
CA ILE A 3 20.76 3.94 15.82
C ILE A 3 20.07 4.74 14.71
N LYS A 4 20.78 5.71 14.11
CA LYS A 4 20.31 6.51 12.98
C LYS A 4 19.93 5.66 11.76
N ASP A 5 20.70 4.61 11.49
CA ASP A 5 20.42 3.69 10.38
C ASP A 5 19.17 2.85 10.67
N LEU A 6 18.94 2.49 11.93
CA LEU A 6 17.75 1.74 12.36
C LEU A 6 16.49 2.59 12.21
N PHE A 7 16.52 3.85 12.62
CA PHE A 7 15.40 4.77 12.38
C PHE A 7 15.17 5.04 10.89
N ASN A 8 16.22 5.19 10.10
CA ASN A 8 16.10 5.32 8.65
C ASN A 8 15.44 4.07 8.02
N LEU A 9 15.81 2.88 8.52
CA LEU A 9 15.22 1.62 8.08
C LEU A 9 13.74 1.53 8.46
N ILE A 10 13.38 1.83 9.71
CA ILE A 10 11.98 1.85 10.16
C ILE A 10 11.15 2.82 9.31
N LEU A 11 11.65 4.04 9.06
CA LEU A 11 10.95 5.01 8.23
C LEU A 11 10.75 4.52 6.78
N LYS A 12 11.74 3.83 6.21
CA LYS A 12 11.59 3.18 4.90
C LYS A 12 10.54 2.07 4.90
N ILE A 13 10.46 1.26 5.97
CA ILE A 13 9.41 0.25 6.12
C ILE A 13 8.04 0.91 6.17
N PHE A 14 7.86 1.96 6.98
CA PHE A 14 6.60 2.72 7.04
C PHE A 14 6.25 3.34 5.69
N GLY A 15 7.22 3.93 5.01
CA GLY A 15 7.03 4.45 3.66
C GLY A 15 6.60 3.38 2.66
N LEU A 16 7.13 2.16 2.78
CA LEU A 16 6.75 1.04 1.93
C LEU A 16 5.34 0.51 2.23
N ILE A 17 4.93 0.49 3.51
CA ILE A 17 3.54 0.19 3.90
C ILE A 17 2.60 1.22 3.28
N LEU A 18 2.94 2.51 3.39
CA LEU A 18 2.15 3.58 2.77
C LEU A 18 2.11 3.46 1.25
N LEU A 19 3.19 3.01 0.61
CA LEU A 19 3.23 2.81 -0.84
C LEU A 19 2.28 1.68 -1.27
N LYS A 20 2.20 0.58 -0.50
CA LYS A 20 1.15 -0.43 -0.67
C LYS A 20 -0.24 0.23 -0.59
N ASP A 21 -0.50 1.03 0.44
CA ASP A 21 -1.82 1.64 0.62
C ASP A 21 -2.18 2.62 -0.51
N VAL A 22 -1.19 3.34 -1.05
CA VAL A 22 -1.36 4.19 -2.24
C VAL A 22 -1.71 3.36 -3.47
N LEU A 23 -1.02 2.24 -3.72
CA LEU A 23 -1.33 1.32 -4.83
C LEU A 23 -2.76 0.78 -4.72
N LEU A 24 -3.18 0.39 -3.51
CA LEU A 24 -4.54 -0.08 -3.26
C LEU A 24 -5.58 1.02 -3.48
N ALA A 25 -5.31 2.22 -2.97
CA ALA A 25 -6.22 3.35 -3.09
C ALA A 25 -6.35 3.84 -4.54
N LEU A 26 -5.30 3.72 -5.37
CA LEU A 26 -5.39 3.98 -6.82
C LEU A 26 -6.42 3.08 -7.52
N ILE A 27 -6.47 1.80 -7.17
CA ILE A 27 -7.47 0.87 -7.72
C ILE A 27 -8.88 1.31 -7.33
N SER A 28 -9.06 1.71 -6.06
CA SER A 28 -10.34 2.20 -5.56
C SER A 28 -10.77 3.48 -6.29
N VAL A 29 -9.87 4.43 -6.52
CA VAL A 29 -10.17 5.65 -7.30
C VAL A 29 -10.60 5.32 -8.72
N LEU A 30 -9.96 4.33 -9.36
CA LEU A 30 -10.36 3.88 -10.71
C LEU A 30 -11.79 3.31 -10.72
N SER A 31 -12.14 2.55 -9.67
CA SER A 31 -13.49 1.99 -9.52
C SER A 31 -14.55 3.07 -9.29
N MET A 32 -14.21 4.10 -8.50
CA MET A 32 -15.09 5.24 -8.25
C MET A 32 -15.26 6.13 -9.48
N LEU A 33 -14.21 6.29 -10.29
CA LEU A 33 -14.29 6.98 -11.58
C LEU A 33 -15.28 6.27 -12.51
N ALA A 34 -15.23 4.94 -12.58
CA ALA A 34 -16.19 4.16 -13.37
C ALA A 34 -17.62 4.33 -12.84
N ALA A 35 -17.81 4.39 -11.52
CA ALA A 35 -19.12 4.64 -10.91
C ALA A 35 -19.68 6.02 -11.27
N VAL A 36 -18.87 7.08 -11.25
CA VAL A 36 -19.27 8.44 -11.66
C VAL A 36 -19.68 8.48 -13.14
N LEU A 37 -18.95 7.78 -14.02
CA LEU A 37 -19.26 7.72 -15.45
C LEU A 37 -20.58 6.96 -15.74
N MET A 38 -20.92 5.97 -14.92
CA MET A 38 -22.19 5.25 -15.03
C MET A 38 -23.36 6.00 -14.39
N SER A 39 -23.11 6.74 -13.31
CA SER A 39 -24.15 7.48 -12.59
C SER A 39 -24.56 8.78 -13.29
N SER A 40 -23.82 9.25 -14.31
CA SER A 40 -24.19 10.41 -15.14
C SER A 40 -25.53 10.27 -15.88
N GLN A 41 -26.08 9.06 -15.97
CA GLN A 41 -27.42 8.80 -16.52
C GLN A 41 -28.53 8.78 -15.45
N THR A 42 -28.19 8.95 -14.16
CA THR A 42 -29.12 8.85 -13.02
C THR A 42 -29.00 10.09 -12.12
N ASN A 43 -30.03 10.42 -11.32
CA ASN A 43 -30.02 11.56 -10.39
C ASN A 43 -29.08 11.39 -9.17
N THR A 44 -28.04 10.54 -9.26
CA THR A 44 -27.09 10.25 -8.16
C THR A 44 -25.68 10.79 -8.40
N PHE A 45 -25.48 11.59 -9.45
CA PHE A 45 -24.19 12.15 -9.84
C PHE A 45 -23.46 12.89 -8.70
N ASP A 46 -24.18 13.73 -7.94
CA ASP A 46 -23.58 14.53 -6.86
C ASP A 46 -22.95 13.66 -5.77
N VAL A 47 -23.59 12.55 -5.43
CA VAL A 47 -23.10 11.62 -4.40
C VAL A 47 -21.86 10.90 -4.90
N SER A 48 -21.90 10.35 -6.12
CA SER A 48 -20.74 9.66 -6.71
C SER A 48 -19.54 10.61 -6.91
N PHE A 49 -19.79 11.86 -7.29
CA PHE A 49 -18.73 12.85 -7.48
C PHE A 49 -18.04 13.20 -6.15
N PHE A 50 -18.81 13.36 -5.08
CA PHE A 50 -18.27 13.60 -3.74
C PHE A 50 -17.41 12.42 -3.24
N GLU A 51 -17.89 11.18 -3.43
CA GLU A 51 -17.14 9.97 -3.07
C GLU A 51 -15.83 9.81 -3.85
N PHE A 52 -15.86 10.12 -5.16
CA PHE A 52 -14.67 10.17 -5.99
C PHE A 52 -13.67 11.21 -5.49
N PHE A 53 -14.13 12.44 -5.22
CA PHE A 53 -13.26 13.52 -4.74
C PHE A 53 -12.61 13.16 -3.39
N ASN A 54 -13.37 12.59 -2.46
CA ASN A 54 -12.86 12.12 -1.18
C ASN A 54 -11.78 11.03 -1.35
N SER A 55 -12.04 10.04 -2.22
CA SER A 55 -11.10 8.95 -2.51
C SER A 55 -9.81 9.48 -3.18
N PHE A 56 -9.95 10.45 -4.08
CA PHE A 56 -8.82 11.10 -4.75
C PHE A 56 -7.95 11.89 -3.75
N LEU A 57 -8.58 12.64 -2.85
CA LEU A 57 -7.89 13.40 -1.81
C LEU A 57 -7.13 12.46 -0.86
N TYR A 58 -7.73 11.32 -0.49
CA TYR A 58 -7.08 10.28 0.29
C TYR A 58 -5.80 9.76 -0.40
N VAL A 59 -5.86 9.43 -1.70
CA VAL A 59 -4.68 9.00 -2.46
C VAL A 59 -3.59 10.06 -2.49
N LEU A 60 -3.95 11.33 -2.70
CA LEU A 60 -2.97 12.43 -2.71
C LEU A 60 -2.23 12.55 -1.37
N ILE A 61 -2.97 12.51 -0.26
CA ILE A 61 -2.40 12.60 1.08
C ILE A 61 -1.48 11.40 1.34
N CYS A 62 -1.95 10.17 1.11
CA CYS A 62 -1.16 8.96 1.30
C CYS A 62 0.08 8.94 0.41
N SER A 63 -0.03 9.38 -0.84
CA SER A 63 1.11 9.45 -1.78
C SER A 63 2.13 10.49 -1.33
N PHE A 64 1.68 11.63 -0.82
CA PHE A 64 2.57 12.64 -0.25
C PHE A 64 3.34 12.08 0.95
N PHE A 65 2.66 11.42 1.89
CA PHE A 65 3.32 10.82 3.04
C PHE A 65 4.26 9.67 2.62
N ALA A 66 3.84 8.77 1.74
CA ALA A 66 4.69 7.71 1.21
C ALA A 66 5.98 8.28 0.58
N TYR A 67 5.84 9.37 -0.20
CA TYR A 67 6.99 10.07 -0.77
C TYR A 67 7.92 10.64 0.31
N VAL A 68 7.38 11.30 1.32
CA VAL A 68 8.18 11.88 2.41
C VAL A 68 8.89 10.79 3.23
N PHE A 69 8.20 9.68 3.55
CA PHE A 69 8.77 8.57 4.32
C PHE A 69 9.79 7.73 3.52
N ILE A 70 9.68 7.64 2.20
CA ILE A 70 10.67 6.90 1.38
C ILE A 70 11.86 7.79 1.00
N PHE A 71 11.61 9.03 0.58
CA PHE A 71 12.61 9.90 -0.05
C PHE A 71 13.20 10.97 0.88
N ARG A 72 12.51 11.34 1.97
CA ARG A 72 12.96 12.38 2.92
C ARG A 72 13.12 11.87 4.36
N THR A 73 13.56 10.62 4.52
CA THR A 73 13.85 10.05 5.85
C THR A 73 14.85 10.90 6.65
N GLY A 74 15.89 11.45 6.01
CA GLY A 74 16.88 12.31 6.66
C GLY A 74 16.30 13.62 7.20
N TRP A 75 15.31 14.20 6.52
CA TRP A 75 14.62 15.41 6.99
C TRP A 75 13.72 15.12 8.19
N ILE A 76 13.04 13.96 8.18
CA ILE A 76 12.23 13.49 9.31
C ILE A 76 13.12 13.27 10.54
N ILE A 77 14.27 12.61 10.39
CA ILE A 77 15.23 12.33 11.47
C ILE A 77 15.80 13.64 12.06
N GLN A 78 16.10 14.63 11.22
CA GLN A 78 16.52 15.97 11.69
C GLN A 78 15.41 16.69 12.44
N LYS A 79 14.17 16.66 11.92
CA LYS A 79 13.04 17.38 12.51
C LYS A 79 12.59 16.77 13.84
N LEU A 80 12.67 15.45 13.96
CA LEU A 80 12.44 14.72 15.21
C LEU A 80 13.63 14.80 16.19
N LYS A 81 14.73 15.47 15.82
CA LYS A 81 15.95 15.64 16.63
C LYS A 81 16.55 14.33 17.16
N LEU A 82 16.32 13.20 16.47
CA LEU A 82 16.88 11.90 16.86
C LEU A 82 18.42 11.82 16.73
N ASN A 83 19.05 12.86 16.21
CA ASN A 83 20.50 12.96 16.08
C ASN A 83 21.23 13.43 17.34
N ASN A 84 20.53 14.00 18.33
CA ASN A 84 21.20 14.84 19.34
C ASN A 84 21.83 14.07 20.52
N ASP A 85 21.40 12.84 20.83
CA ASP A 85 21.91 12.11 22.02
C ASP A 85 22.33 10.64 21.78
N PHE A 86 22.31 10.16 20.52
CA PHE A 86 22.56 8.74 20.19
C PHE A 86 23.80 8.52 19.32
N SER A 87 24.77 9.43 19.33
CA SER A 87 25.87 9.46 18.34
C SER A 87 26.71 8.18 18.28
N ASP A 88 26.86 7.43 19.38
CA ASP A 88 27.89 6.38 19.46
C ASP A 88 27.45 5.05 20.09
N LYS A 89 26.15 4.81 20.27
CA LYS A 89 25.68 3.48 20.68
C LYS A 89 25.58 2.57 19.45
N ASP A 90 26.65 1.81 19.23
CA ASP A 90 26.64 0.71 18.28
C ASP A 90 25.65 -0.36 18.74
N ILE A 91 24.60 -0.56 17.94
CA ILE A 91 23.74 -1.72 18.10
C ILE A 91 24.42 -2.87 17.35
N SER A 92 24.83 -3.90 18.08
CA SER A 92 25.42 -5.16 17.59
C SER A 92 24.39 -6.09 16.94
N LEU A 93 23.42 -5.54 16.20
CA LEU A 93 22.57 -6.33 15.32
C LEU A 93 23.38 -6.66 14.06
N ASN A 94 23.85 -7.91 13.95
CA ASN A 94 24.59 -8.43 12.80
C ASN A 94 23.69 -8.72 11.57
N LEU A 95 22.55 -8.03 11.47
CA LEU A 95 21.60 -8.16 10.37
C LEU A 95 21.82 -7.02 9.38
N SER A 96 22.04 -7.37 8.11
CA SER A 96 22.15 -6.36 7.06
C SER A 96 20.81 -5.62 6.90
N SER A 97 20.86 -4.30 6.72
CA SER A 97 19.65 -3.48 6.51
C SER A 97 18.81 -4.00 5.33
N THR A 98 19.48 -4.55 4.33
CA THR A 98 18.91 -5.22 3.16
C THR A 98 18.08 -6.46 3.55
N CYS A 99 18.56 -7.27 4.51
CA CYS A 99 17.82 -8.43 5.03
C CYS A 99 16.54 -8.00 5.75
N ILE A 100 16.62 -6.97 6.60
CA ILE A 100 15.45 -6.47 7.35
C ILE A 100 14.40 -5.88 6.40
N LEU A 101 14.82 -5.12 5.38
CA LEU A 101 13.90 -4.61 4.34
C LEU A 101 13.24 -5.75 3.55
N THR A 102 13.98 -6.81 3.25
CA THR A 102 13.44 -7.99 2.54
C THR A 102 12.36 -8.68 3.37
N ILE A 103 12.64 -8.91 4.66
CA ILE A 103 11.68 -9.53 5.60
C ILE A 103 10.43 -8.65 5.73
N ALA A 104 10.60 -7.33 5.84
CA ALA A 104 9.47 -6.41 5.91
C ALA A 104 8.58 -6.47 4.66
N ILE A 105 9.17 -6.49 3.46
CA ILE A 105 8.41 -6.61 2.20
C ILE A 105 7.65 -7.94 2.14
N ILE A 106 8.28 -9.05 2.56
CA ILE A 106 7.65 -10.38 2.64
C ILE A 106 6.43 -10.33 3.55
N ILE A 107 6.58 -9.79 4.76
CA ILE A 107 5.50 -9.72 5.75
C ILE A 107 4.36 -8.85 5.23
N ILE A 108 4.66 -7.70 4.63
CA ILE A 108 3.65 -6.77 4.09
C ILE A 108 2.88 -7.41 2.93
N GLY A 109 3.59 -8.04 1.99
CA GLY A 109 2.99 -8.73 0.85
C GLY A 109 2.17 -9.96 1.29
N GLY A 110 2.71 -10.77 2.20
CA GLY A 110 2.03 -11.93 2.77
C GLY A 110 0.76 -11.55 3.54
N TRP A 111 0.83 -10.53 4.39
CA TRP A 111 -0.33 -10.01 5.12
C TRP A 111 -1.43 -9.50 4.18
N LEU A 112 -1.05 -8.86 3.07
CA LEU A 112 -1.98 -8.42 2.03
C LEU A 112 -2.73 -9.63 1.42
N ILE A 113 -2.01 -10.68 1.05
CA ILE A 113 -2.60 -11.90 0.50
C ILE A 113 -3.56 -12.55 1.51
N VAL A 114 -3.13 -12.71 2.77
CA VAL A 114 -3.94 -13.34 3.82
C VAL A 114 -5.26 -12.60 4.07
N ASN A 115 -5.27 -11.27 3.97
CA ASN A 115 -6.50 -10.49 4.15
C ASN A 115 -7.40 -10.51 2.91
N GLU A 116 -6.83 -10.48 1.71
CA GLU A 116 -7.61 -10.33 0.48
C GLU A 116 -8.10 -11.67 -0.10
N VAL A 117 -7.46 -12.80 0.21
CA VAL A 117 -7.92 -14.14 -0.19
C VAL A 117 -9.32 -14.46 0.36
N PRO A 118 -9.61 -14.27 1.67
CA PRO A 118 -10.97 -14.46 2.21
C PRO A 118 -12.01 -13.55 1.57
N ASN A 119 -11.66 -12.29 1.29
CA ASN A 119 -12.54 -11.33 0.60
C ASN A 119 -12.88 -11.82 -0.82
N PHE A 120 -11.87 -12.26 -1.57
CA PHE A 120 -12.05 -12.82 -2.90
C PHE A 120 -12.96 -14.06 -2.88
N CYS A 121 -12.69 -14.99 -1.97
CA CYS A 121 -13.53 -16.19 -1.78
C CYS A 121 -14.97 -15.84 -1.41
N SER A 122 -15.18 -14.86 -0.53
CA SER A 122 -16.52 -14.43 -0.11
C SER A 122 -17.30 -13.84 -1.27
N GLN A 123 -16.67 -12.99 -2.08
CA GLN A 123 -17.32 -12.40 -3.25
C GLN A 123 -17.58 -13.43 -4.35
N LEU A 124 -16.68 -14.38 -4.56
CA LEU A 124 -16.90 -15.50 -5.48
C LEU A 124 -18.10 -16.34 -5.04
N TYR A 125 -18.24 -16.59 -3.73
CA TYR A 125 -19.41 -17.26 -3.16
C TYR A 125 -20.71 -16.49 -3.41
N TYR A 126 -20.73 -15.16 -3.20
CA TYR A 126 -21.90 -14.33 -3.49
C TYR A 126 -22.29 -14.35 -4.97
N ILE A 127 -21.32 -14.35 -5.90
CA ILE A 127 -21.60 -14.47 -7.33
C ILE A 127 -22.24 -15.84 -7.63
N LEU A 128 -21.69 -16.93 -7.09
CA LEU A 128 -22.25 -18.27 -7.29
C LEU A 128 -23.68 -18.41 -6.74
N LEU A 129 -24.00 -17.76 -5.62
CA LEU A 129 -25.36 -17.69 -5.07
C LEU A 129 -26.29 -16.78 -5.90
N GLY A 130 -25.81 -15.62 -6.35
CA GLY A 130 -26.57 -14.68 -7.18
C GLY A 130 -26.92 -15.25 -8.55
N ILE A 131 -26.09 -16.13 -9.12
CA ILE A 131 -26.42 -16.88 -10.34
C ILE A 131 -27.59 -17.85 -10.07
N LYS A 132 -27.73 -18.37 -8.85
CA LYS A 132 -28.87 -19.22 -8.43
C LYS A 132 -30.12 -18.43 -8.06
N GLN A 133 -29.99 -17.19 -7.59
CA GLN A 133 -31.10 -16.30 -7.23
C GLN A 133 -31.13 -15.08 -8.16
N LYS A 134 -32.00 -15.13 -9.17
CA LYS A 134 -32.15 -14.19 -10.31
C LYS A 134 -32.33 -12.68 -9.98
N ASN A 135 -32.31 -12.28 -8.71
CA ASN A 135 -32.67 -10.94 -8.24
C ASN A 135 -31.55 -10.17 -7.50
N ILE A 136 -30.33 -10.70 -7.40
CA ILE A 136 -29.22 -9.96 -6.78
C ILE A 136 -28.42 -9.25 -7.89
N PRO A 137 -28.42 -7.91 -7.96
CA PRO A 137 -27.59 -7.20 -8.93
C PRO A 137 -26.12 -7.45 -8.62
N ILE A 138 -25.45 -8.24 -9.47
CA ILE A 138 -24.03 -8.53 -9.35
C ILE A 138 -23.26 -7.32 -9.86
N GLN A 139 -22.61 -6.58 -8.97
CA GLN A 139 -21.63 -5.58 -9.35
C GLN A 139 -20.33 -6.31 -9.74
N ASN A 140 -20.07 -6.44 -11.05
CA ASN A 140 -18.88 -7.14 -11.58
C ASN A 140 -17.54 -6.56 -11.07
N THR A 141 -17.53 -5.30 -10.63
CA THR A 141 -16.37 -4.64 -10.04
C THR A 141 -15.97 -5.22 -8.69
N ALA A 142 -16.88 -5.91 -7.99
CA ALA A 142 -16.64 -6.43 -6.65
C ALA A 142 -15.45 -7.38 -6.65
N ILE A 143 -15.43 -8.41 -7.51
CA ILE A 143 -14.42 -9.49 -7.53
C ILE A 143 -13.07 -9.10 -8.13
N ILE A 144 -13.07 -8.13 -9.04
CA ILE A 144 -11.87 -7.68 -9.74
C ILE A 144 -10.92 -6.98 -8.77
N ILE A 145 -11.46 -6.19 -7.83
CA ILE A 145 -10.66 -5.45 -6.87
C ILE A 145 -9.81 -6.40 -5.99
N PRO A 146 -10.37 -7.34 -5.20
CA PRO A 146 -9.56 -8.23 -4.38
C PRO A 146 -8.65 -9.14 -5.21
N ALA A 147 -9.04 -9.53 -6.44
CA ALA A 147 -8.15 -10.27 -7.34
C ALA A 147 -6.88 -9.48 -7.68
N VAL A 148 -7.03 -8.21 -8.09
CA VAL A 148 -5.89 -7.33 -8.39
C VAL A 148 -5.03 -7.12 -7.16
N LYS A 149 -5.66 -6.96 -5.98
CA LYS A 149 -4.91 -6.81 -4.72
C LYS A 149 -4.08 -8.05 -4.39
N ILE A 150 -4.64 -9.27 -4.55
CA ILE A 150 -3.88 -10.52 -4.36
C ILE A 150 -2.69 -10.56 -5.31
N ILE A 151 -2.86 -10.18 -6.58
CA ILE A 151 -1.76 -10.11 -7.56
C ILE A 151 -0.66 -9.15 -7.09
N ILE A 152 -1.03 -7.96 -6.58
CA ILE A 152 -0.07 -7.00 -6.04
C ILE A 152 0.66 -7.56 -4.82
N GLY A 153 -0.05 -8.23 -3.91
CA GLY A 153 0.56 -8.93 -2.78
C GLY A 153 1.57 -9.98 -3.24
N LEU A 154 1.22 -10.78 -4.25
CA LEU A 154 2.08 -11.79 -4.82
C LEU A 154 3.32 -11.17 -5.50
N LEU A 155 3.15 -10.05 -6.18
CA LEU A 155 4.23 -9.32 -6.84
C LEU A 155 5.19 -8.70 -5.82
N LEU A 156 4.69 -8.18 -4.69
CA LEU A 156 5.51 -7.69 -3.59
C LEU A 156 6.39 -8.80 -3.00
N VAL A 157 5.82 -10.00 -2.79
CA VAL A 157 6.57 -11.17 -2.28
C VAL A 157 7.53 -11.72 -3.35
N GLY A 158 7.12 -11.79 -4.61
CA GLY A 158 7.95 -12.33 -5.70
C GLY A 158 9.15 -11.43 -6.06
N GLU A 159 8.92 -10.12 -6.17
CA GLU A 159 9.91 -9.13 -6.62
C GLU A 159 10.62 -8.41 -5.46
N GLN A 160 10.53 -8.95 -4.24
CA GLN A 160 11.14 -8.37 -3.03
C GLN A 160 12.61 -7.96 -3.21
N LYS A 161 13.42 -8.77 -3.88
CA LYS A 161 14.85 -8.49 -4.11
C LYS A 161 15.05 -7.25 -4.98
N ARG A 162 14.18 -7.05 -5.97
CA ARG A 162 14.24 -5.90 -6.91
C ARG A 162 13.79 -4.61 -6.24
N ILE A 163 12.77 -4.69 -5.39
CA ILE A 163 12.28 -3.56 -4.57
C ILE A 163 13.36 -3.13 -3.58
N VAL A 164 13.98 -4.07 -2.86
CA VAL A 164 15.08 -3.77 -1.93
C VAL A 164 16.28 -3.19 -2.67
N ALA A 165 16.66 -3.75 -3.82
CA ALA A 165 17.75 -3.21 -4.63
C ALA A 165 17.48 -1.76 -5.09
N PHE A 166 16.25 -1.39 -5.41
CA PHE A 166 15.88 -0.02 -5.75
C PHE A 166 15.99 0.94 -4.55
N LEU A 167 15.64 0.46 -3.35
CA LEU A 167 15.73 1.23 -2.09
C LEU A 167 17.16 1.40 -1.57
N ASP A 168 18.06 0.45 -1.87
CA ASP A 168 19.48 0.50 -1.47
C ASP A 168 20.37 1.20 -2.50
N LYS A 169 20.10 1.04 -3.82
CA LYS A 169 20.90 1.69 -4.89
C LYS A 169 20.95 3.23 -4.80
N ARG A 170 20.02 3.87 -4.10
CA ARG A 170 20.02 5.33 -3.86
C ARG A 170 20.71 5.78 -2.56
N LYS A 171 21.33 4.88 -1.77
CA LYS A 171 22.31 5.30 -0.74
C LYS A 171 23.60 5.85 -1.35
N ILE A 172 23.83 5.64 -2.65
CA ILE A 172 24.97 6.14 -3.41
C ILE A 172 24.52 7.37 -4.21
N LYS A 173 24.18 8.46 -3.53
CA LYS A 173 24.25 9.83 -4.05
C LYS A 173 24.10 10.84 -2.92
#